data_AF-A0A3B0S1I5-F1
#
_entry.id   AF-A0A3B0S1I5-F1
#
_cell.length_a   1.000
_cell.length_b   1.000
_cell.length_c   1.000
_cell.angle_alpha   90.00
_cell.angle_beta   90.00
_cell.angle_gamma   90.00
#
_symmetry.space_group_name_H-M   'P 1'
#
loop_
_entity.id
_entity.type
_entity.pdbx_description
1 polymer ?
#
loop_
_entity_poly.entity_id
_entity_poly.type
_entity_poly.pdbx_seq_one_letter_code
_entity_poly.pdbx_strand_id
1 'polypeptide(L)'
;PFLVPLNALRDTGQRLAAGELDGLKALVNNSIVGTSKLLHFLAPEIYPVWDSRINRFLNGEPRPKTNSVPRYRDYLANFDRLRVDADFEPLRASIEGKLGYPVSAARACELIMYMSNALELSHIAPPAGQQPMPATPAAAVPRPKVPRYKRDAYTFVSNLGSVTLDMAIPDTLLRDGYLLSEHYTTSKTLKLATIAHARRNLLISDNGNWTRMNALGRKFSAPGAALLARARTEAEAGGVTQATRSERAAMIAEIAIVCANALAALDAAEVIATQLKMQPDYMIGLEDFTVPVLMMAGLMDRVFAPDSQEIAPYQALTRELFARQMDGQFGFAQALSETALYLVIHAFDYDSAREGAGAARGILKDGIAISYGAPMASRRWIREIKLGGVVEDLGENLPESYLAAHALTLGVVNGHADDIPIHVLGVGTPILIMMIGFLLKGSRAVSIDSSAPMLDAFDGRIYGTRSAFLKMRMYRLAAFCLIDDLPYESDTPFFKAFEALHPSDWVGLRAVLGVNATSDRGEIEARLRSDQALVRAHIPFFTRLTSSSDPFFWELRVARAGHNYCILREIVEHVRRRRDNWPALKAWTEAEIARYVAAGAPKWARAVEKSFELVIKHKLVDGLD
;
A
#
# COMPACT_ATOMS: atom_id res chain seq x y z
N PRO A 1 -16.83 39.08 -31.61
CA PRO A 1 -17.04 39.98 -30.44
C PRO A 1 -16.15 39.64 -29.23
N PHE A 2 -16.10 38.39 -28.77
CA PHE A 2 -15.49 38.03 -27.48
C PHE A 2 -13.95 38.00 -27.43
N LEU A 3 -13.26 37.97 -28.57
CA LEU A 3 -11.79 38.06 -28.64
C LEU A 3 -11.28 39.50 -28.72
N VAL A 4 -12.18 40.46 -29.02
CA VAL A 4 -11.82 41.89 -29.13
C VAL A 4 -11.24 42.42 -27.81
N PRO A 5 -11.81 42.11 -26.62
CA PRO A 5 -11.22 42.54 -25.35
C PRO A 5 -9.84 41.94 -25.09
N LEU A 6 -9.58 40.68 -25.49
CA LEU A 6 -8.26 40.05 -25.31
C LEU A 6 -7.19 40.68 -26.22
N ASN A 7 -7.55 41.01 -27.46
CA ASN A 7 -6.65 41.73 -28.37
C ASN A 7 -6.37 43.14 -27.84
N ALA A 8 -7.40 43.85 -27.38
CA ALA A 8 -7.22 45.17 -26.78
C ALA A 8 -6.34 45.12 -25.52
N LEU A 9 -6.53 44.13 -24.64
CA LEU A 9 -5.67 43.92 -23.47
C LEU A 9 -4.22 43.69 -23.87
N ARG A 10 -3.97 42.83 -24.87
CA ARG A 10 -2.62 42.57 -25.37
C ARG A 10 -1.97 43.83 -25.95
N ASP A 11 -2.73 44.59 -26.73
CA ASP A 11 -2.20 45.70 -27.51
C ASP A 11 -2.07 47.00 -26.68
N THR A 12 -2.89 47.17 -25.64
CA THR A 12 -2.94 48.42 -24.83
C THR A 12 -2.60 48.25 -23.36
N GLY A 13 -2.60 47.01 -22.83
CA GLY A 13 -2.46 46.75 -21.40
C GLY A 13 -3.63 47.26 -20.55
N GLN A 14 -4.74 47.68 -21.15
CA GLN A 14 -5.88 48.20 -20.39
C GLN A 14 -6.67 47.06 -19.74
N ARG A 15 -7.05 47.26 -18.46
CA ARG A 15 -7.89 46.30 -17.72
C ARG A 15 -9.29 46.23 -18.31
N LEU A 16 -9.74 44.99 -18.49
CA LEU A 16 -11.09 44.67 -18.93
C LEU A 16 -12.16 45.15 -17.93
N ALA A 17 -13.25 45.68 -18.48
CA ALA A 17 -14.44 46.07 -17.73
C ALA A 17 -15.22 44.84 -17.23
N ALA A 18 -16.12 45.03 -16.27
CA ALA A 18 -16.88 43.94 -15.65
C ALA A 18 -17.68 43.12 -16.68
N GLY A 19 -18.37 43.79 -17.62
CA GLY A 19 -19.13 43.12 -18.68
C GLY A 19 -18.24 42.31 -19.64
N GLU A 20 -16.99 42.72 -19.84
CA GLU A 20 -16.01 41.99 -20.65
C GLU A 20 -15.48 40.75 -19.90
N LEU A 21 -15.28 40.87 -18.58
CA LEU A 21 -14.94 39.74 -17.72
C LEU A 21 -16.06 38.70 -17.67
N ASP A 22 -17.32 39.13 -17.58
CA ASP A 22 -18.48 38.22 -17.64
C ASP A 22 -18.58 37.53 -19.02
N GLY A 23 -18.32 38.27 -20.10
CA GLY A 23 -18.25 37.70 -21.46
C GLY A 23 -17.15 36.64 -21.59
N LEU A 24 -15.96 36.89 -21.06
CA LEU A 24 -14.86 35.91 -21.06
C LEU A 24 -15.12 34.73 -20.12
N LYS A 25 -15.74 34.97 -18.97
CA LYS A 25 -16.18 33.91 -18.06
C LYS A 25 -17.10 32.93 -18.77
N ALA A 26 -18.08 33.41 -19.52
CA ALA A 26 -18.99 32.57 -20.29
C ALA A 26 -18.24 31.64 -21.28
N LEU A 27 -17.18 32.14 -21.92
CA LEU A 27 -16.36 31.34 -22.83
C LEU A 27 -15.47 30.31 -22.13
N VAL A 28 -15.01 30.60 -20.92
CA VAL A 28 -14.15 29.68 -20.15
C VAL A 28 -14.99 28.85 -19.19
N ASN A 29 -15.94 28.08 -19.74
CA ASN A 29 -16.83 27.17 -18.99
C ASN A 29 -17.55 27.85 -17.82
N ASN A 30 -17.98 29.09 -18.00
CA ASN A 30 -18.61 29.91 -16.98
C ASN A 30 -17.77 30.03 -15.69
N SER A 31 -16.43 30.07 -15.79
CA SER A 31 -15.49 30.01 -14.68
C SER A 31 -14.56 31.22 -14.61
N ILE A 32 -14.75 32.10 -13.63
CA ILE A 32 -13.84 33.23 -13.39
C ILE A 32 -12.44 32.78 -12.95
N VAL A 33 -12.33 31.58 -12.36
CA VAL A 33 -11.04 30.97 -12.03
C VAL A 33 -10.30 30.64 -13.34
N GLY A 34 -10.99 30.05 -14.30
CA GLY A 34 -10.43 29.78 -15.63
C GLY A 34 -10.07 31.08 -16.35
N THR A 35 -10.96 32.07 -16.33
CA THR A 35 -10.73 33.39 -16.93
C THR A 35 -9.53 34.11 -16.32
N SER A 36 -9.36 34.10 -14.99
CA SER A 36 -8.22 34.75 -14.34
C SER A 36 -6.88 34.13 -14.74
N LYS A 37 -6.83 32.80 -14.92
CA LYS A 37 -5.62 32.10 -15.39
C LYS A 37 -5.28 32.43 -16.83
N LEU A 38 -6.29 32.52 -17.69
CA LEU A 38 -6.11 32.94 -19.08
C LEU A 38 -5.57 34.39 -19.13
N LEU A 39 -6.14 35.29 -18.34
CA LEU A 39 -5.71 36.68 -18.28
C LEU A 39 -4.31 36.82 -17.68
N HIS A 40 -3.98 36.04 -16.64
CA HIS A 40 -2.63 36.00 -16.07
C HIS A 40 -1.60 35.53 -17.10
N PHE A 41 -1.94 34.53 -17.92
CA PHE A 41 -1.04 34.07 -18.98
C PHE A 41 -0.78 35.15 -20.04
N LEU A 42 -1.80 35.94 -20.37
CA LEU A 42 -1.69 37.00 -21.39
C LEU A 42 -1.03 38.28 -20.86
N ALA A 43 -1.29 38.64 -19.60
CA ALA A 43 -0.81 39.87 -18.99
C ALA A 43 -0.48 39.64 -17.49
N PRO A 44 0.62 38.93 -17.19
CA PRO A 44 0.98 38.53 -15.82
C PRO A 44 1.37 39.71 -14.92
N GLU A 45 1.61 40.89 -15.46
CA GLU A 45 1.85 42.12 -14.68
C GLU A 45 0.54 42.76 -14.19
N ILE A 46 -0.59 42.41 -14.80
CA ILE A 46 -1.87 43.10 -14.62
C ILE A 46 -2.86 42.23 -13.85
N TYR A 47 -2.85 40.92 -14.13
CA TYR A 47 -3.83 39.97 -13.62
C TYR A 47 -3.19 38.89 -12.76
N PRO A 48 -3.29 38.97 -11.43
CA PRO A 48 -3.03 37.81 -10.57
C PRO A 48 -4.08 36.72 -10.77
N VAL A 49 -3.65 35.47 -10.54
CA VAL A 49 -4.49 34.28 -10.56
C VAL A 49 -5.49 34.32 -9.40
N TRP A 50 -6.75 34.05 -9.71
CA TRP A 50 -7.81 33.90 -8.74
C TRP A 50 -8.29 32.45 -8.67
N ASP A 51 -8.13 31.82 -7.49
CA ASP A 51 -8.59 30.47 -7.24
C ASP A 51 -9.15 30.30 -5.83
N SER A 52 -9.53 29.07 -5.48
CA SER A 52 -10.11 28.79 -4.16
C SER A 52 -9.13 28.94 -2.99
N ARG A 53 -7.81 28.84 -3.22
CA ARG A 53 -6.79 29.02 -2.18
C ARG A 53 -6.54 30.49 -1.93
N ILE A 54 -6.47 31.31 -2.99
CA ILE A 54 -6.38 32.77 -2.88
C ILE A 54 -7.66 33.34 -2.22
N ASN A 55 -8.84 32.89 -2.66
CA ASN A 55 -10.09 33.30 -2.01
C ASN A 55 -10.14 32.90 -0.53
N ARG A 56 -9.63 31.72 -0.18
CA ARG A 56 -9.55 31.28 1.22
C ARG A 56 -8.57 32.13 2.03
N PHE A 57 -7.41 32.44 1.47
CA PHE A 57 -6.41 33.28 2.14
C PHE A 57 -6.97 34.68 2.45
N LEU A 58 -7.69 35.28 1.50
CA LEU A 58 -8.23 36.63 1.67
C LEU A 58 -9.52 36.69 2.50
N ASN A 59 -10.39 35.68 2.38
CA ASN A 59 -11.76 35.74 2.91
C ASN A 59 -12.12 34.62 3.88
N GLY A 60 -11.27 33.60 4.07
CA GLY A 60 -11.55 32.45 4.95
C GLY A 60 -12.63 31.47 4.46
N GLU A 61 -13.19 31.64 3.25
CA GLU A 61 -14.40 30.93 2.81
C GLU A 61 -14.15 29.75 1.81
N PRO A 62 -15.00 28.68 1.83
CA PRO A 62 -14.94 27.55 0.91
C PRO A 62 -15.52 27.80 -0.52
N ARG A 63 -15.38 26.79 -1.39
CA ARG A 63 -15.44 26.83 -2.88
C ARG A 63 -16.65 27.47 -3.59
N PRO A 64 -17.93 27.47 -3.13
CA PRO A 64 -19.02 27.95 -3.98
C PRO A 64 -18.98 29.46 -4.26
N LYS A 65 -18.24 30.25 -3.46
CA LYS A 65 -18.15 31.71 -3.63
C LYS A 65 -16.96 32.19 -4.47
N THR A 66 -16.10 31.28 -4.95
CA THR A 66 -14.93 31.64 -5.78
C THR A 66 -15.34 32.05 -7.21
N ASN A 67 -16.51 31.66 -7.72
CA ASN A 67 -16.92 31.93 -9.10
C ASN A 67 -17.62 33.29 -9.34
N SER A 68 -17.12 34.36 -8.73
CA SER A 68 -17.73 35.71 -8.73
C SER A 68 -16.83 36.76 -9.40
N VAL A 69 -17.34 37.44 -10.45
CA VAL A 69 -16.64 38.56 -11.11
C VAL A 69 -16.44 39.75 -10.19
N PRO A 70 -17.44 40.20 -9.39
CA PRO A 70 -17.24 41.27 -8.41
C PRO A 70 -16.07 41.00 -7.45
N ARG A 71 -15.99 39.79 -6.88
CA ARG A 71 -14.89 39.42 -5.96
C ARG A 71 -13.53 39.41 -6.64
N TYR A 72 -13.47 38.96 -7.89
CA TYR A 72 -12.22 39.01 -8.64
C TYR A 72 -11.79 40.46 -8.88
N ARG A 73 -12.73 41.37 -9.17
CA ARG A 73 -12.42 42.80 -9.31
C ARG A 73 -11.94 43.43 -8.00
N ASP A 74 -12.55 43.07 -6.87
CA ASP A 74 -12.09 43.52 -5.54
C ASP A 74 -10.64 43.06 -5.29
N TYR A 75 -10.34 41.81 -5.65
CA TYR A 75 -8.98 41.28 -5.58
C TYR A 75 -8.01 42.04 -6.48
N LEU A 76 -8.39 42.34 -7.73
CA LEU A 76 -7.58 43.13 -8.66
C LEU A 76 -7.32 44.55 -8.15
N ALA A 77 -8.28 45.17 -7.46
CA ALA A 77 -8.11 46.48 -6.85
C ALA A 77 -7.14 46.42 -5.65
N ASN A 78 -7.21 45.37 -4.82
CA ASN A 78 -6.27 45.17 -3.73
C ASN A 78 -4.86 44.88 -4.23
N PHE A 79 -4.72 44.10 -5.30
CA PHE A 79 -3.43 43.86 -5.95
C PHE A 79 -2.81 45.16 -6.47
N ASP A 80 -3.58 46.07 -7.06
CA ASP A 80 -3.07 47.37 -7.51
C ASP A 80 -2.53 48.22 -6.37
N ARG A 81 -3.18 48.18 -5.20
CA ARG A 81 -2.67 48.88 -4.01
C ARG A 81 -1.38 48.24 -3.51
N LEU A 82 -1.38 46.91 -3.42
CA LEU A 82 -0.24 46.16 -2.89
C LEU A 82 1.01 46.31 -3.75
N ARG A 83 0.88 46.25 -5.08
CA ARG A 83 2.04 46.30 -5.98
C ARG A 83 2.75 47.66 -6.03
N VAL A 84 2.10 48.72 -5.57
CA VAL A 84 2.70 50.07 -5.48
C VAL A 84 3.08 50.43 -4.05
N ASP A 85 2.84 49.54 -3.09
CA ASP A 85 3.26 49.70 -1.71
C ASP A 85 4.79 49.59 -1.62
N ALA A 86 5.42 50.52 -0.90
CA ALA A 86 6.87 50.58 -0.77
C ALA A 86 7.46 49.32 -0.11
N ASP A 87 6.68 48.64 0.74
CA ASP A 87 7.12 47.44 1.45
C ASP A 87 6.99 46.17 0.60
N PHE A 88 6.31 46.24 -0.55
CA PHE A 88 6.12 45.08 -1.40
C PHE A 88 7.37 44.71 -2.22
N GLU A 89 8.14 45.71 -2.67
CA GLU A 89 9.32 45.47 -3.51
C GLU A 89 10.41 44.65 -2.80
N PRO A 90 10.75 44.90 -1.52
CA PRO A 90 11.64 44.03 -0.76
C PRO A 90 11.16 42.57 -0.67
N LEU A 91 9.84 42.36 -0.53
CA LEU A 91 9.26 41.00 -0.50
C LEU A 91 9.40 40.30 -1.86
N ARG A 92 9.15 41.03 -2.95
CA ARG A 92 9.32 40.54 -4.32
C ARG A 92 10.78 40.13 -4.57
N ALA A 93 11.74 41.00 -4.23
CA ALA A 93 13.17 40.72 -4.36
C ALA A 93 13.60 39.48 -3.54
N SER A 94 13.04 39.27 -2.35
CA SER A 94 13.30 38.06 -1.54
C SER A 94 12.85 36.78 -2.25
N ILE A 95 11.71 36.83 -2.96
CA ILE A 95 11.18 35.68 -3.71
C ILE A 95 12.02 35.42 -4.95
N GLU A 96 12.37 36.45 -5.70
CA GLU A 96 13.26 36.33 -6.87
C GLU A 96 14.60 35.70 -6.49
N GLY A 97 15.20 36.14 -5.38
CA GLY A 97 16.45 35.57 -4.86
C GLY A 97 16.34 34.08 -4.51
N LYS A 98 15.18 33.63 -3.99
CA LYS A 98 14.94 32.21 -3.67
C LYS A 98 14.65 31.36 -4.91
N LEU A 99 14.04 31.94 -5.94
CA LEU A 99 13.69 31.24 -7.17
C LEU A 99 14.83 31.22 -8.19
N GLY A 100 15.77 32.17 -8.10
CA GLY A 100 16.87 32.31 -9.05
C GLY A 100 16.47 32.91 -10.40
N TYR A 101 15.28 33.52 -10.50
CA TYR A 101 14.84 34.26 -11.69
C TYR A 101 13.84 35.37 -11.33
N PRO A 102 13.73 36.44 -12.15
CA PRO A 102 12.78 37.53 -11.93
C PRO A 102 11.33 37.07 -12.05
N VAL A 103 10.44 37.62 -11.22
CA VAL A 103 9.00 37.32 -11.25
C VAL A 103 8.15 38.59 -11.24
N SER A 104 7.00 38.53 -11.90
CA SER A 104 6.03 39.64 -11.89
C SER A 104 5.53 39.92 -10.47
N ALA A 105 5.06 41.14 -10.22
CA ALA A 105 4.43 41.50 -8.94
C ALA A 105 3.23 40.60 -8.63
N ALA A 106 2.45 40.23 -9.65
CA ALA A 106 1.32 39.31 -9.49
C ALA A 106 1.80 37.92 -9.05
N ARG A 107 2.88 37.43 -9.66
CA ARG A 107 3.43 36.11 -9.34
C ARG A 107 4.02 36.05 -7.94
N ALA A 108 4.71 37.11 -7.50
CA ALA A 108 5.18 37.23 -6.13
C ALA A 108 4.02 37.23 -5.12
N CYS A 109 2.98 38.03 -5.36
CA CYS A 109 1.76 38.04 -4.53
C CYS A 109 1.15 36.65 -4.39
N GLU A 110 0.97 35.94 -5.51
CA GLU A 110 0.41 34.59 -5.52
C GLU A 110 1.25 33.64 -4.66
N LEU A 111 2.57 33.61 -4.88
CA LEU A 111 3.48 32.72 -4.17
C LEU A 111 3.44 32.94 -2.66
N ILE A 112 3.38 34.20 -2.21
CA ILE A 112 3.21 34.52 -0.79
C ILE A 112 1.91 33.91 -0.27
N MET A 113 0.77 34.20 -0.91
CA MET A 113 -0.53 33.69 -0.45
C MET A 113 -0.61 32.16 -0.48
N TYR A 114 0.00 31.51 -1.49
CA TYR A 114 0.09 30.06 -1.58
C TYR A 114 0.98 29.46 -0.49
N MET A 115 2.12 30.08 -0.19
CA MET A 115 3.06 29.60 0.83
C MET A 115 2.56 29.86 2.24
N SER A 116 1.90 30.98 2.52
CA SER A 116 1.30 31.27 3.82
C SER A 116 0.19 30.28 4.18
N ASN A 117 -0.56 29.79 3.19
CA ASN A 117 -1.56 28.73 3.37
C ASN A 117 -0.91 27.33 3.51
N ALA A 118 0.32 27.15 3.02
CA ALA A 118 1.08 25.89 3.16
C ALA A 118 1.87 25.80 4.47
N LEU A 119 2.11 26.93 5.13
CA LEU A 119 2.87 27.02 6.38
C LEU A 119 1.99 27.15 7.64
N GLU A 120 0.65 27.22 7.51
CA GLU A 120 -0.28 27.61 8.58
C GLU A 120 0.35 28.65 9.52
N LEU A 121 0.69 29.83 8.99
CA LEU A 121 1.04 30.95 9.87
C LEU A 121 -0.19 31.23 10.73
N SER A 122 -0.13 30.77 11.97
CA SER A 122 -1.13 31.01 12.99
C SER A 122 -1.50 32.49 12.99
N HIS A 123 -2.79 32.78 13.08
CA HIS A 123 -3.27 34.12 13.39
C HIS A 123 -2.40 34.69 14.51
N ILE A 124 -1.77 35.84 14.27
CA ILE A 124 -0.99 36.58 15.27
C ILE A 124 -1.88 36.71 16.51
N ALA A 125 -1.48 36.03 17.59
CA ALA A 125 -2.24 36.00 18.84
C ALA A 125 -2.34 37.42 19.43
N PRO A 126 -3.46 37.79 20.08
CA PRO A 126 -3.53 39.00 20.88
C PRO A 126 -2.58 38.89 22.09
N PRO A 127 -2.14 40.02 22.68
CA PRO A 127 -1.03 40.04 23.62
C PRO A 127 -1.29 39.25 24.91
N ALA A 128 -0.20 38.72 25.45
CA ALA A 128 -0.14 37.74 26.54
C ALA A 128 -0.81 38.20 27.84
N GLY A 129 -1.63 37.31 28.43
CA GLY A 129 -2.21 37.55 29.75
C GLY A 129 -3.11 36.47 30.35
N GLN A 130 -3.26 35.27 29.75
CA GLN A 130 -4.07 34.19 30.35
C GLN A 130 -3.36 32.84 30.24
N GLN A 131 -3.08 32.23 31.39
CA GLN A 131 -2.56 30.85 31.49
C GLN A 131 -3.60 29.84 30.97
N PRO A 132 -3.18 28.75 30.31
CA PRO A 132 -4.12 27.74 29.84
C PRO A 132 -4.63 26.91 31.02
N MET A 133 -5.95 26.85 31.16
CA MET A 133 -6.63 25.91 32.07
C MET A 133 -6.53 24.47 31.53
N PRO A 134 -6.56 23.45 32.40
CA PRO A 134 -6.49 22.05 32.01
C PRO A 134 -7.70 21.69 31.13
N ALA A 135 -7.42 21.05 29.99
CA ALA A 135 -8.43 20.63 29.04
C ALA A 135 -9.38 19.61 29.69
N THR A 136 -10.66 19.99 29.77
CA THR A 136 -11.75 19.06 30.08
C THR A 136 -11.91 18.10 28.90
N PRO A 137 -12.10 16.79 29.12
CA PRO A 137 -12.22 15.82 28.02
C PRO A 137 -13.41 16.18 27.13
N ALA A 138 -13.11 16.49 25.87
CA ALA A 138 -14.11 16.87 24.88
C ALA A 138 -15.09 15.72 24.64
N ALA A 139 -16.38 16.05 24.58
CA ALA A 139 -17.43 15.12 24.20
C ALA A 139 -17.10 14.44 22.86
N ALA A 140 -17.34 13.13 22.78
CA ALA A 140 -17.00 12.31 21.63
C ALA A 140 -17.63 12.85 20.33
N VAL A 141 -16.80 13.44 19.47
CA VAL A 141 -17.19 13.82 18.11
C VAL A 141 -17.53 12.53 17.35
N PRO A 142 -18.71 12.43 16.70
CA PRO A 142 -19.06 11.26 15.92
C PRO A 142 -18.08 11.10 14.75
N ARG A 143 -17.29 10.02 14.78
CA ARG A 143 -16.27 9.70 13.76
C ARG A 143 -16.94 9.37 12.41
N PRO A 144 -16.30 9.68 11.27
CA PRO A 144 -16.83 9.35 9.97
C PRO A 144 -16.93 7.84 9.82
N LYS A 145 -17.99 7.41 9.13
CA LYS A 145 -18.17 6.04 8.71
C LYS A 145 -17.01 5.69 7.77
N VAL A 146 -16.30 4.58 8.05
CA VAL A 146 -15.42 3.90 7.07
C VAL A 146 -16.05 4.06 5.69
N PRO A 147 -15.35 4.66 4.71
CA PRO A 147 -15.95 4.96 3.43
C PRO A 147 -16.67 3.71 2.90
N ARG A 148 -17.97 3.83 2.65
CA ARG A 148 -18.75 2.76 2.03
C ARG A 148 -18.55 2.84 0.52
N TYR A 149 -17.34 2.67 -0.01
CA TYR A 149 -17.24 2.45 -1.45
C TYR A 149 -17.64 1.00 -1.72
N LYS A 150 -18.55 0.76 -2.67
CA LYS A 150 -18.89 -0.59 -3.17
C LYS A 150 -17.65 -1.41 -3.60
N ARG A 151 -16.52 -0.75 -3.83
CA ARG A 151 -15.23 -1.37 -4.16
C ARG A 151 -14.48 -1.91 -2.93
N ASP A 152 -14.81 -1.50 -1.71
CA ASP A 152 -14.02 -1.80 -0.50
C ASP A 152 -14.31 -3.17 0.12
N ALA A 153 -15.30 -3.90 -0.41
CA ALA A 153 -15.68 -5.19 0.14
C ALA A 153 -14.51 -6.19 0.14
N TYR A 154 -13.68 -6.18 -0.90
CA TYR A 154 -12.48 -7.02 -0.99
C TYR A 154 -11.57 -6.39 -2.04
N THR A 155 -10.37 -5.92 -1.71
CA THR A 155 -9.53 -5.08 -2.59
C THR A 155 -8.06 -5.46 -2.52
N PHE A 156 -7.38 -5.48 -3.67
CA PHE A 156 -5.92 -5.55 -3.73
C PHE A 156 -5.31 -4.15 -3.89
N VAL A 157 -4.35 -3.82 -3.04
CA VAL A 157 -3.75 -2.50 -2.89
C VAL A 157 -2.33 -2.54 -3.43
N SER A 158 -2.01 -1.63 -4.35
CA SER A 158 -0.66 -1.48 -4.90
C SER A 158 0.21 -0.65 -3.99
N ASN A 159 1.49 -0.99 -3.84
CA ASN A 159 2.45 -0.01 -3.32
C ASN A 159 2.51 1.21 -4.25
N LEU A 160 2.39 2.42 -3.71
CA LEU A 160 2.35 3.66 -4.46
C LEU A 160 3.74 4.03 -4.96
N GLY A 161 3.90 4.15 -6.27
CA GLY A 161 5.14 4.57 -6.91
C GLY A 161 4.94 4.84 -8.40
N SER A 162 5.99 5.33 -9.07
CA SER A 162 5.87 5.68 -10.50
C SER A 162 5.63 4.49 -11.42
N VAL A 163 5.91 3.26 -10.98
CA VAL A 163 5.61 2.04 -11.75
C VAL A 163 4.13 1.66 -11.64
N THR A 164 3.48 2.00 -10.53
CA THR A 164 2.12 1.57 -10.21
C THR A 164 1.07 2.66 -10.41
N LEU A 165 1.50 3.92 -10.50
CA LEU A 165 0.69 5.08 -10.84
C LEU A 165 1.51 6.02 -11.74
N ASP A 166 1.18 6.01 -13.03
CA ASP A 166 1.75 6.89 -14.06
C ASP A 166 0.62 7.46 -14.92
N MET A 167 0.50 8.79 -14.96
CA MET A 167 -0.54 9.47 -15.73
C MET A 167 -0.38 9.29 -17.24
N ALA A 168 0.81 8.93 -17.73
CA ALA A 168 1.05 8.62 -19.13
C ALA A 168 0.59 7.21 -19.52
N ILE A 169 0.31 6.34 -18.54
CA ILE A 169 -0.05 4.94 -18.76
C ILE A 169 -1.43 4.68 -18.13
N PRO A 170 -2.53 4.85 -18.90
CA PRO A 170 -3.90 4.80 -18.38
C PRO A 170 -4.23 3.55 -17.55
N ASP A 171 -3.66 2.39 -17.90
CA ASP A 171 -3.89 1.13 -17.18
C ASP A 171 -3.38 1.16 -15.74
N THR A 172 -2.33 1.93 -15.47
CA THR A 172 -1.83 2.12 -14.09
C THR A 172 -2.80 2.91 -13.23
N LEU A 173 -3.78 3.59 -13.83
CA LEU A 173 -4.81 4.37 -13.14
C LEU A 173 -6.07 3.56 -12.81
N LEU A 174 -6.10 2.26 -13.19
CA LEU A 174 -7.20 1.32 -12.96
C LEU A 174 -7.01 0.47 -11.68
N ARG A 175 -6.10 0.85 -10.79
CA ARG A 175 -5.90 0.18 -9.50
C ARG A 175 -7.09 0.45 -8.58
N ASP A 176 -7.41 -0.48 -7.69
CA ASP A 176 -8.50 -0.29 -6.71
C ASP A 176 -8.03 0.57 -5.53
N GLY A 177 -6.76 0.45 -5.14
CA GLY A 177 -6.17 1.24 -4.06
C GLY A 177 -4.65 1.25 -4.07
N TYR A 178 -4.09 2.13 -3.25
CA TYR A 178 -2.67 2.31 -3.07
C TYR A 178 -2.27 2.33 -1.59
N LEU A 179 -1.07 1.84 -1.29
CA LEU A 179 -0.44 1.92 0.01
C LEU A 179 0.86 2.71 -0.12
N LEU A 180 1.07 3.69 0.76
CA LEU A 180 2.33 4.43 0.86
C LEU A 180 2.82 4.34 2.30
N SER A 181 4.05 3.86 2.46
CA SER A 181 4.72 3.80 3.76
C SER A 181 5.34 5.15 4.11
N GLU A 182 5.26 5.54 5.37
CA GLU A 182 5.89 6.74 5.94
C GLU A 182 7.35 6.85 5.50
N HIS A 183 8.11 5.75 5.60
CA HIS A 183 9.52 5.68 5.22
C HIS A 183 9.82 6.01 3.74
N TYR A 184 8.84 5.83 2.84
CA TYR A 184 8.97 6.11 1.40
C TYR A 184 8.26 7.40 0.98
N THR A 185 7.90 8.24 1.95
CA THR A 185 7.20 9.51 1.72
C THR A 185 8.18 10.57 1.26
N THR A 186 7.95 11.09 0.07
CA THR A 186 8.74 12.16 -0.56
C THR A 186 7.79 13.14 -1.23
N SER A 187 8.27 14.33 -1.59
CA SER A 187 7.48 15.29 -2.37
C SER A 187 6.94 14.69 -3.68
N LYS A 188 7.63 13.70 -4.26
CA LYS A 188 7.16 12.98 -5.46
C LYS A 188 6.02 12.03 -5.13
N THR A 189 6.17 11.17 -4.11
CA THR A 189 5.14 10.20 -3.74
C THR A 189 3.90 10.86 -3.14
N LEU A 190 4.04 12.01 -2.45
CA LEU A 190 2.90 12.84 -2.00
C LEU A 190 2.08 13.41 -3.16
N LYS A 191 2.72 13.81 -4.27
CA LYS A 191 2.01 14.20 -5.50
C LYS A 191 1.21 13.03 -6.07
N LEU A 192 1.78 11.83 -6.09
CA LEU A 192 1.07 10.62 -6.53
C LEU A 192 -0.10 10.29 -5.59
N ALA A 193 0.06 10.47 -4.27
CA ALA A 193 -1.00 10.28 -3.29
C ALA A 193 -2.16 11.24 -3.52
N THR A 194 -1.85 12.52 -3.81
CA THR A 194 -2.85 13.53 -4.19
C THR A 194 -3.62 13.11 -5.44
N ILE A 195 -2.94 12.53 -6.44
CA ILE A 195 -3.58 12.02 -7.66
C ILE A 195 -4.50 10.83 -7.36
N ALA A 196 -4.02 9.85 -6.58
CA ALA A 196 -4.81 8.69 -6.15
C ALA A 196 -6.08 9.13 -5.39
N HIS A 197 -5.92 10.04 -4.43
CA HIS A 197 -7.03 10.60 -3.65
C HIS A 197 -8.03 11.37 -4.54
N ALA A 198 -7.55 12.21 -5.46
CA ALA A 198 -8.42 12.94 -6.40
C ALA A 198 -9.24 12.01 -7.31
N ARG A 199 -8.73 10.80 -7.57
CA ARG A 199 -9.41 9.75 -8.35
C ARG A 199 -10.31 8.85 -7.50
N ARG A 200 -10.40 9.09 -6.19
CA ARG A 200 -11.13 8.27 -5.22
C ARG A 200 -10.67 6.81 -5.21
N ASN A 201 -9.37 6.59 -5.40
CA ASN A 201 -8.75 5.32 -5.08
C ASN A 201 -8.59 5.21 -3.58
N LEU A 202 -8.77 4.00 -3.02
CA LEU A 202 -8.47 3.75 -1.61
C LEU A 202 -7.00 4.08 -1.36
N LEU A 203 -6.70 4.91 -0.36
CA LEU A 203 -5.34 5.25 0.01
C LEU A 203 -5.05 4.82 1.45
N ILE A 204 -4.01 4.00 1.60
CA ILE A 204 -3.57 3.47 2.90
C ILE A 204 -2.21 4.06 3.24
N SER A 205 -2.06 4.64 4.42
CA SER A 205 -0.76 5.06 4.95
C SER A 205 -0.21 4.01 5.91
N ASP A 206 0.95 3.46 5.60
CA ASP A 206 1.69 2.54 6.47
C ASP A 206 2.71 3.30 7.34
N ASN A 207 2.99 2.80 8.54
CA ASN A 207 3.86 3.45 9.53
C ASN A 207 5.37 3.24 9.23
N GLY A 208 5.71 2.37 8.27
CA GLY A 208 7.10 2.10 7.86
C GLY A 208 7.93 1.28 8.84
N ASN A 209 7.29 0.68 9.85
CA ASN A 209 8.00 -0.04 10.90
C ASN A 209 8.71 -1.29 10.41
N TRP A 210 8.30 -1.90 9.29
CA TRP A 210 9.01 -3.04 8.71
C TRP A 210 10.51 -2.74 8.47
N THR A 211 10.86 -1.53 8.02
CA THR A 211 12.27 -1.13 7.83
C THR A 211 13.01 -1.08 9.17
N ARG A 212 12.36 -0.53 10.22
CA ARG A 212 12.91 -0.44 11.58
C ARG A 212 13.08 -1.83 12.19
N MET A 213 12.04 -2.66 12.15
CA MET A 213 12.03 -4.05 12.62
C MET A 213 13.10 -4.89 11.92
N ASN A 214 13.29 -4.76 10.60
CA ASN A 214 14.38 -5.46 9.90
C ASN A 214 15.76 -5.05 10.39
N ALA A 215 15.99 -3.75 10.63
CA ALA A 215 17.28 -3.26 11.13
C ALA A 215 17.58 -3.83 12.53
N LEU A 216 16.56 -3.93 13.39
CA LEU A 216 16.67 -4.57 14.71
C LEU A 216 16.88 -6.09 14.59
N GLY A 217 16.07 -6.77 13.77
CA GLY A 217 16.12 -8.22 13.54
C GLY A 217 17.47 -8.70 13.02
N ARG A 218 18.16 -7.90 12.18
CA ARG A 218 19.52 -8.22 11.71
C ARG A 218 20.53 -8.38 12.84
N LYS A 219 20.38 -7.66 13.96
CA LYS A 219 21.27 -7.78 15.13
C LYS A 219 21.17 -9.16 15.78
N PHE A 220 19.97 -9.76 15.75
CA PHE A 220 19.67 -11.02 16.41
C PHE A 220 19.58 -12.23 15.47
N SER A 221 19.62 -12.01 14.15
CA SER A 221 19.44 -13.07 13.15
C SER A 221 20.50 -14.17 13.26
N ALA A 222 21.79 -13.79 13.36
CA ALA A 222 22.88 -14.75 13.48
C ALA A 222 22.90 -15.50 14.83
N PRO A 223 22.87 -14.84 16.01
CA PRO A 223 22.84 -15.54 17.29
C PRO A 223 21.56 -16.37 17.47
N GLY A 224 20.41 -15.85 17.04
CA GLY A 224 19.14 -16.59 17.06
C GLY A 224 19.17 -17.84 16.17
N ALA A 225 19.76 -17.76 14.97
CA ALA A 225 19.95 -18.92 14.11
C ALA A 225 20.88 -19.98 14.71
N ALA A 226 21.95 -19.56 15.40
CA ALA A 226 22.85 -20.49 16.10
C ALA A 226 22.14 -21.19 17.27
N LEU A 227 21.39 -20.43 18.07
CA LEU A 227 20.57 -20.96 19.16
C LEU A 227 19.50 -21.95 18.65
N LEU A 228 18.82 -21.60 17.56
CA LEU A 228 17.83 -22.45 16.91
C LEU A 228 18.44 -23.74 16.36
N ALA A 229 19.60 -23.67 15.71
CA ALA A 229 20.30 -24.84 15.21
C ALA A 229 20.65 -25.80 16.35
N ARG A 230 21.19 -25.27 17.46
CA ARG A 230 21.48 -26.07 18.66
C ARG A 230 20.23 -26.70 19.25
N ALA A 231 19.14 -25.94 19.40
CA ALA A 231 17.87 -26.45 19.90
C ALA A 231 17.31 -27.60 19.04
N ARG A 232 17.46 -27.54 17.71
CA ARG A 232 17.07 -28.63 16.81
C ARG A 232 17.91 -29.89 17.02
N THR A 233 19.23 -29.75 17.12
CA THR A 233 20.12 -30.87 17.44
C THR A 233 19.78 -31.51 18.80
N GLU A 234 19.49 -30.69 19.82
CA GLU A 234 19.06 -31.19 21.14
C GLU A 234 17.69 -31.89 21.06
N ALA A 235 16.74 -31.36 20.30
CA ALA A 235 15.42 -31.97 20.10
C ALA A 235 15.52 -33.34 19.40
N GLU A 236 16.40 -33.47 18.40
CA GLU A 236 16.71 -34.75 17.75
C GLU A 236 17.33 -35.77 18.74
N ALA A 237 18.04 -35.29 19.76
CA ALA A 237 18.65 -36.11 20.81
C ALA A 237 17.73 -36.41 22.01
N GLY A 238 16.44 -35.99 21.96
CA GLY A 238 15.44 -36.31 22.99
C GLY A 238 14.84 -35.10 23.71
N GLY A 239 15.21 -33.87 23.35
CA GLY A 239 14.54 -32.65 23.82
C GLY A 239 15.47 -31.46 24.00
N VAL A 240 14.92 -30.25 23.91
CA VAL A 240 15.68 -29.01 24.14
C VAL A 240 16.04 -28.87 25.63
N THR A 241 17.34 -28.69 25.90
CA THR A 241 17.91 -28.60 27.24
C THR A 241 17.47 -27.35 27.99
N GLN A 242 17.51 -27.40 29.32
CA GLN A 242 17.21 -26.22 30.15
C GLN A 242 18.18 -25.05 29.88
N ALA A 243 19.45 -25.33 29.59
CA ALA A 243 20.43 -24.30 29.26
C ALA A 243 20.03 -23.53 27.99
N THR A 244 19.68 -24.25 26.91
CA THR A 244 19.20 -23.64 25.65
C THR A 244 17.88 -22.90 25.84
N ARG A 245 16.96 -23.40 26.67
CA ARG A 245 15.72 -22.68 27.03
C ARG A 245 15.99 -21.38 27.79
N SER A 246 16.91 -21.41 28.75
CA SER A 246 17.31 -20.21 29.50
C SER A 246 17.99 -19.18 28.61
N GLU A 247 18.85 -19.59 27.68
CA GLU A 247 19.48 -18.69 26.70
C GLU A 247 18.44 -18.07 25.76
N ARG A 248 17.45 -18.84 25.30
CA ARG A 248 16.30 -18.29 24.56
C ARG A 248 15.56 -17.24 25.36
N ALA A 249 15.21 -17.53 26.61
CA ALA A 249 14.48 -16.58 27.45
C ALA A 249 15.28 -15.28 27.67
N ALA A 250 16.59 -15.39 27.90
CA ALA A 250 17.49 -14.24 28.02
C ALA A 250 17.52 -13.40 26.72
N MET A 251 17.60 -14.06 25.56
CA MET A 251 17.58 -13.38 24.25
C MET A 251 16.24 -12.69 23.97
N ILE A 252 15.11 -13.30 24.37
CA ILE A 252 13.78 -12.66 24.27
C ILE A 252 13.76 -11.37 25.10
N ALA A 253 14.27 -11.41 26.34
CA ALA A 253 14.32 -10.24 27.19
C ALA A 253 15.24 -9.14 26.62
N GLU A 254 16.39 -9.52 26.06
CA GLU A 254 17.29 -8.58 25.38
C GLU A 254 16.62 -7.91 24.17
N ILE A 255 15.95 -8.70 23.32
CA ILE A 255 15.20 -8.19 22.16
C ILE A 255 14.12 -7.21 22.60
N ALA A 256 13.37 -7.54 23.66
CA ALA A 256 12.33 -6.67 24.20
C ALA A 256 12.90 -5.32 24.67
N ILE A 257 14.03 -5.31 25.38
CA ILE A 257 14.72 -4.09 25.80
C ILE A 257 15.15 -3.25 24.58
N VAL A 258 15.77 -3.89 23.59
CA VAL A 258 16.23 -3.20 22.38
C VAL A 258 15.06 -2.62 21.57
N CYS A 259 13.95 -3.34 21.47
CA CYS A 259 12.74 -2.87 20.80
C CYS A 259 12.08 -1.71 21.57
N ALA A 260 11.96 -1.82 22.89
CA ALA A 260 11.42 -0.76 23.74
C ALA A 260 12.24 0.53 23.64
N ASN A 261 13.57 0.43 23.64
CA ASN A 261 14.45 1.60 23.45
C ASN A 261 14.29 2.23 22.07
N ALA A 262 14.17 1.41 21.01
CA ALA A 262 13.94 1.90 19.65
C ALA A 262 12.57 2.58 19.51
N LEU A 263 11.54 2.05 20.17
CA LEU A 263 10.20 2.63 20.21
C LEU A 263 10.18 3.93 21.02
N ALA A 264 10.87 4.00 22.15
CA ALA A 264 10.97 5.21 22.96
C ALA A 264 11.72 6.35 22.23
N ALA A 265 12.65 6.00 21.34
CA ALA A 265 13.35 6.96 20.48
C ALA A 265 12.56 7.38 19.24
N LEU A 266 11.40 6.75 18.97
CA LEU A 266 10.56 7.07 17.82
C LEU A 266 9.82 8.39 18.06
N ASP A 267 9.95 9.35 17.14
CA ASP A 267 9.05 10.50 17.10
C ASP A 267 7.69 10.07 16.54
N ALA A 268 6.82 9.59 17.43
CA ALA A 268 5.47 9.16 17.09
C ALA A 268 4.65 10.29 16.43
N ALA A 269 4.85 11.54 16.83
CA ALA A 269 4.14 12.68 16.27
C ALA A 269 4.58 12.94 14.83
N GLU A 270 5.89 12.84 14.53
CA GLU A 270 6.41 12.97 13.17
C GLU A 270 5.91 11.85 12.24
N VAL A 271 5.90 10.59 12.72
CA VAL A 271 5.36 9.45 11.97
C VAL A 271 3.90 9.69 11.61
N ILE A 272 3.07 10.06 12.58
CA ILE A 272 1.65 10.34 12.38
C ILE A 272 1.46 11.52 11.43
N ALA A 273 2.21 12.61 11.62
CA ALA A 273 2.16 13.78 10.77
C ALA A 273 2.46 13.41 9.30
N THR A 274 3.46 12.55 9.09
CA THR A 274 3.86 12.13 7.74
C THR A 274 2.85 11.20 7.09
N GLN A 275 2.24 10.27 7.85
CA GLN A 275 1.11 9.48 7.37
C GLN A 275 -0.09 10.37 6.99
N LEU A 276 -0.43 11.37 7.81
CA LEU A 276 -1.54 12.30 7.56
C LEU A 276 -1.31 13.22 6.34
N LYS A 277 -0.05 13.57 6.01
CA LYS A 277 0.27 14.32 4.77
C LYS A 277 -0.22 13.61 3.51
N MET A 278 -0.41 12.29 3.55
CA MET A 278 -0.93 11.51 2.43
C MET A 278 -2.43 11.70 2.21
N GLN A 279 -3.16 12.22 3.19
CA GLN A 279 -4.63 12.24 3.24
C GLN A 279 -5.22 10.83 3.06
N PRO A 280 -4.81 9.86 3.90
CA PRO A 280 -5.22 8.47 3.73
C PRO A 280 -6.70 8.28 4.10
N ASP A 281 -7.33 7.28 3.48
CA ASP A 281 -8.60 6.75 3.96
C ASP A 281 -8.35 5.83 5.17
N TYR A 282 -7.34 4.96 5.07
CA TYR A 282 -6.93 4.01 6.11
C TYR A 282 -5.51 4.30 6.62
N MET A 283 -5.32 4.25 7.92
CA MET A 283 -4.02 4.42 8.56
C MET A 283 -3.66 3.19 9.37
N ILE A 284 -2.51 2.59 9.09
CA ILE A 284 -1.93 1.56 9.95
C ILE A 284 -1.41 2.24 11.21
N GLY A 285 -1.91 1.82 12.36
CA GLY A 285 -1.57 2.42 13.65
C GLY A 285 -0.14 2.11 14.10
N LEU A 286 0.29 2.79 15.15
CA LEU A 286 1.55 2.49 15.82
C LEU A 286 1.50 1.10 16.47
N GLU A 287 2.64 0.43 16.50
CA GLU A 287 2.78 -0.95 16.99
C GLU A 287 4.13 -1.17 17.67
N ASP A 288 4.20 -2.22 18.49
CA ASP A 288 5.45 -2.67 19.10
C ASP A 288 6.30 -3.48 18.11
N PHE A 289 7.62 -3.42 18.24
CA PHE A 289 8.54 -4.09 17.30
C PHE A 289 8.91 -5.52 17.70
N THR A 290 8.61 -5.92 18.93
CA THR A 290 9.21 -7.11 19.56
C THR A 290 8.82 -8.39 18.86
N VAL A 291 7.53 -8.63 18.64
CA VAL A 291 7.06 -9.91 18.06
C VAL A 291 7.64 -10.17 16.67
N PRO A 292 7.60 -9.22 15.70
CA PRO A 292 8.28 -9.41 14.42
C PRO A 292 9.78 -9.69 14.56
N VAL A 293 10.48 -9.02 15.47
CA VAL A 293 11.93 -9.22 15.70
C VAL A 293 12.21 -10.60 16.30
N LEU A 294 11.38 -11.09 17.23
CA LEU A 294 11.46 -12.44 17.78
C LEU A 294 11.30 -13.51 16.68
N MET A 295 10.37 -13.30 15.75
CA MET A 295 10.17 -14.19 14.61
C MET A 295 11.36 -14.17 13.64
N MET A 296 11.90 -12.98 13.34
CA MET A 296 13.12 -12.84 12.51
C MET A 296 14.33 -13.51 13.14
N ALA A 297 14.45 -13.50 14.47
CA ALA A 297 15.50 -14.19 15.22
C ALA A 297 15.28 -15.71 15.33
N GLY A 298 14.15 -16.25 14.85
CA GLY A 298 13.85 -17.68 14.90
C GLY A 298 13.44 -18.19 16.29
N LEU A 299 13.14 -17.30 17.25
CA LEU A 299 12.83 -17.67 18.63
C LEU A 299 11.40 -18.20 18.81
N MET A 300 10.54 -17.94 17.82
CA MET A 300 9.18 -18.49 17.73
C MET A 300 9.15 -19.82 16.96
N ASP A 301 10.30 -20.50 16.81
CA ASP A 301 10.33 -21.82 16.21
C ASP A 301 9.69 -22.87 17.13
N ARG A 302 8.99 -23.84 16.54
CA ARG A 302 8.23 -24.85 17.28
C ARG A 302 9.11 -25.79 18.09
N VAL A 303 10.40 -25.91 17.75
CA VAL A 303 11.35 -26.66 18.57
C VAL A 303 11.39 -26.14 20.01
N PHE A 304 11.11 -24.85 20.22
CA PHE A 304 11.04 -24.25 21.54
C PHE A 304 9.68 -24.44 22.23
N ALA A 305 8.66 -24.89 21.50
CA ALA A 305 7.26 -24.94 21.92
C ALA A 305 6.75 -23.59 22.46
N PRO A 306 6.83 -22.51 21.65
CA PRO A 306 6.42 -21.19 22.11
C PRO A 306 4.94 -21.16 22.47
N ASP A 307 4.63 -20.42 23.54
CA ASP A 307 3.26 -20.21 24.01
C ASP A 307 2.75 -18.81 23.65
N SER A 308 1.45 -18.68 23.37
CA SER A 308 0.82 -17.39 23.04
C SER A 308 1.00 -16.35 24.15
N GLN A 309 1.05 -16.78 25.42
CA GLN A 309 1.28 -15.92 26.58
C GLN A 309 2.67 -15.27 26.58
N GLU A 310 3.67 -15.84 25.89
CA GLU A 310 5.01 -15.25 25.79
C GLU A 310 5.00 -13.92 25.02
N ILE A 311 4.04 -13.73 24.10
CA ILE A 311 3.94 -12.50 23.29
C ILE A 311 2.78 -11.59 23.70
N ALA A 312 1.91 -12.05 24.60
CA ALA A 312 0.77 -11.29 25.10
C ALA A 312 1.16 -9.89 25.66
N PRO A 313 2.28 -9.71 26.40
CA PRO A 313 2.70 -8.38 26.86
C PRO A 313 3.02 -7.41 25.71
N TYR A 314 3.63 -7.90 24.63
CA TYR A 314 4.00 -7.07 23.47
C TYR A 314 2.78 -6.71 22.61
N GLN A 315 1.81 -7.63 22.50
CA GLN A 315 0.51 -7.32 21.92
C GLN A 315 -0.24 -6.28 22.77
N ALA A 316 -0.13 -6.33 24.10
CA ALA A 316 -0.73 -5.33 24.99
C ALA A 316 -0.11 -3.94 24.76
N LEU A 317 1.22 -3.85 24.63
CA LEU A 317 1.90 -2.61 24.29
C LEU A 317 1.46 -2.05 22.93
N THR A 318 1.29 -2.90 21.91
CA THR A 318 0.73 -2.48 20.61
C THR A 318 -0.66 -1.88 20.76
N ARG A 319 -1.54 -2.51 21.56
CA ARG A 319 -2.89 -1.98 21.83
C ARG A 319 -2.85 -0.66 22.59
N GLU A 320 -1.92 -0.49 23.53
CA GLU A 320 -1.74 0.75 24.28
C GLU A 320 -1.29 1.89 23.36
N LEU A 321 -0.25 1.68 22.55
CA LEU A 321 0.22 2.66 21.56
C LEU A 321 -0.90 3.09 20.61
N PHE A 322 -1.65 2.11 20.11
CA PHE A 322 -2.79 2.34 19.23
C PHE A 322 -3.89 3.17 19.91
N ALA A 323 -4.27 2.83 21.14
CA ALA A 323 -5.28 3.59 21.90
C ALA A 323 -4.83 5.04 22.14
N ARG A 324 -3.57 5.25 22.54
CA ARG A 324 -2.99 6.59 22.76
C ARG A 324 -2.97 7.41 21.47
N GLN A 325 -2.68 6.77 20.32
CA GLN A 325 -2.80 7.41 19.00
C GLN A 325 -4.24 7.78 18.71
N MET A 326 -5.20 6.86 18.88
CA MET A 326 -6.62 7.12 18.64
C MET A 326 -7.20 8.25 19.48
N ASP A 327 -6.66 8.46 20.68
CA ASP A 327 -7.05 9.52 21.60
C ASP A 327 -6.32 10.84 21.33
N GLY A 328 -5.42 10.87 20.34
CA GLY A 328 -4.69 12.06 19.93
C GLY A 328 -3.59 12.48 20.91
N GLN A 329 -3.11 11.58 21.76
CA GLN A 329 -2.04 11.89 22.74
C GLN A 329 -0.72 12.27 22.09
N PHE A 330 -0.51 11.89 20.83
CA PHE A 330 0.63 12.27 20.00
C PHE A 330 0.32 13.49 19.09
N GLY A 331 -0.79 14.18 19.34
CA GLY A 331 -1.30 15.26 18.49
C GLY A 331 -2.33 14.79 17.46
N PHE A 332 -2.75 15.72 16.59
CA PHE A 332 -3.62 15.46 15.43
C PHE A 332 -4.99 14.84 15.73
N ALA A 333 -5.53 15.01 16.95
CA ALA A 333 -6.80 14.41 17.37
C ALA A 333 -7.94 14.61 16.37
N GLN A 334 -8.08 15.81 15.79
CA GLN A 334 -9.09 16.09 14.78
C GLN A 334 -8.87 15.28 13.50
N ALA A 335 -7.68 15.31 12.90
CA ALA A 335 -7.39 14.58 11.67
C ALA A 335 -7.48 13.06 11.85
N LEU A 336 -7.05 12.55 13.00
CA LEU A 336 -7.18 11.14 13.37
C LEU A 336 -8.64 10.75 13.58
N SER A 337 -9.49 11.67 14.07
CA SER A 337 -10.93 11.41 14.15
C SER A 337 -11.58 11.29 12.78
N GLU A 338 -10.93 11.77 11.71
CA GLU A 338 -11.42 11.73 10.33
C GLU A 338 -10.85 10.56 9.50
N THR A 339 -9.90 9.79 10.05
CA THR A 339 -9.18 8.71 9.35
C THR A 339 -9.48 7.37 10.01
N ALA A 340 -9.71 6.30 9.23
CA ALA A 340 -9.94 4.97 9.80
C ALA A 340 -8.60 4.35 10.25
N LEU A 341 -8.47 4.03 11.54
CA LEU A 341 -7.24 3.51 12.14
C LEU A 341 -7.28 1.98 12.31
N TYR A 342 -6.25 1.30 11.82
CA TYR A 342 -6.15 -0.16 11.86
C TYR A 342 -5.12 -0.59 12.91
N LEU A 343 -5.57 -1.36 13.90
CA LEU A 343 -4.70 -1.98 14.90
C LEU A 343 -3.96 -3.16 14.27
N VAL A 344 -2.64 -3.19 14.37
CA VAL A 344 -1.88 -4.35 13.89
C VAL A 344 -1.90 -5.48 14.92
N ILE A 345 -2.26 -6.67 14.48
CA ILE A 345 -2.15 -7.91 15.27
C ILE A 345 -0.88 -8.64 14.84
N HIS A 346 0.14 -8.56 15.69
CA HIS A 346 1.32 -9.41 15.57
C HIS A 346 1.05 -10.78 16.20
N ALA A 347 1.21 -11.83 15.42
CA ALA A 347 1.03 -13.21 15.86
C ALA A 347 1.97 -14.13 15.09
N PHE A 348 2.32 -15.27 15.68
CA PHE A 348 3.18 -16.27 15.06
C PHE A 348 2.45 -17.59 14.76
N ASP A 349 1.27 -17.80 15.36
CA ASP A 349 0.42 -18.98 15.19
C ASP A 349 -1.07 -18.64 15.39
N TYR A 350 -1.92 -19.68 15.29
CA TYR A 350 -3.37 -19.52 15.45
C TYR A 350 -3.76 -18.97 16.83
N ASP A 351 -3.17 -19.47 17.92
CA ASP A 351 -3.59 -19.12 19.28
C ASP A 351 -3.24 -17.67 19.60
N SER A 352 -2.01 -17.24 19.30
CA SER A 352 -1.60 -15.85 19.45
C SER A 352 -2.40 -14.88 18.58
N ALA A 353 -2.82 -15.30 17.38
CA ALA A 353 -3.69 -14.50 16.52
C ALA A 353 -5.11 -14.39 17.10
N ARG A 354 -5.67 -15.49 17.60
CA ARG A 354 -7.00 -15.54 18.23
C ARG A 354 -7.05 -14.70 19.49
N GLU A 355 -6.05 -14.84 20.37
CA GLU A 355 -5.96 -14.07 21.59
C GLU A 355 -5.75 -12.58 21.31
N GLY A 356 -4.83 -12.23 20.39
CA GLY A 356 -4.59 -10.85 19.99
C GLY A 356 -5.84 -10.16 19.43
N ALA A 357 -6.57 -10.83 18.53
CA ALA A 357 -7.81 -10.33 17.99
C ALA A 357 -8.94 -10.26 19.03
N GLY A 358 -9.02 -11.24 19.95
CA GLY A 358 -9.97 -11.25 21.06
C GLY A 358 -9.74 -10.12 22.05
N ALA A 359 -8.49 -9.86 22.42
CA ALA A 359 -8.10 -8.79 23.33
C ALA A 359 -8.28 -7.38 22.74
N ALA A 360 -8.45 -7.28 21.42
CA ALA A 360 -8.73 -6.04 20.74
C ALA A 360 -10.23 -5.64 20.79
N ARG A 361 -11.12 -6.56 21.20
CA ARG A 361 -12.55 -6.28 21.40
C ARG A 361 -12.71 -5.16 22.45
N GLY A 362 -13.28 -4.03 22.05
CA GLY A 362 -13.52 -2.86 22.92
C GLY A 362 -12.55 -1.69 22.71
N ILE A 363 -11.37 -1.92 22.12
CA ILE A 363 -10.46 -0.85 21.69
C ILE A 363 -10.73 -0.50 20.21
N LEU A 364 -11.07 -1.51 19.43
CA LEU A 364 -11.28 -1.41 17.99
C LEU A 364 -12.51 -0.58 17.66
N LYS A 365 -12.28 0.56 17.00
CA LYS A 365 -13.34 1.38 16.41
C LYS A 365 -13.42 1.19 14.89
N ASP A 366 -12.28 1.07 14.19
CA ASP A 366 -12.26 1.14 12.72
C ASP A 366 -11.86 -0.17 12.02
N GLY A 367 -10.75 -0.82 12.39
CA GLY A 367 -10.33 -2.08 11.74
C GLY A 367 -9.10 -2.77 12.36
N ILE A 368 -8.78 -3.97 11.86
CA ILE A 368 -7.60 -4.76 12.22
C ILE A 368 -6.68 -4.91 11.01
N ALA A 369 -5.37 -4.79 11.20
CA ALA A 369 -4.36 -5.24 10.26
C ALA A 369 -3.72 -6.56 10.72
N ILE A 370 -3.53 -7.53 9.81
CA ILE A 370 -2.84 -8.78 10.10
C ILE A 370 -1.49 -8.79 9.40
N SER A 371 -0.40 -8.99 10.16
CA SER A 371 0.97 -8.92 9.64
C SER A 371 1.49 -10.28 9.17
N TYR A 372 1.75 -10.46 7.87
CA TYR A 372 2.23 -11.73 7.30
C TYR A 372 3.72 -11.70 6.93
N GLY A 373 4.43 -10.60 7.21
CA GLY A 373 5.83 -10.43 6.81
C GLY A 373 6.73 -11.59 7.25
N ALA A 374 6.65 -11.99 8.52
CA ALA A 374 7.45 -13.10 9.04
C ALA A 374 6.96 -14.50 8.59
N PRO A 375 5.65 -14.83 8.65
CA PRO A 375 5.13 -16.10 8.11
C PRO A 375 5.49 -16.34 6.64
N MET A 376 5.40 -15.32 5.78
CA MET A 376 5.73 -15.43 4.36
C MET A 376 7.25 -15.52 4.10
N ALA A 377 8.06 -15.08 5.06
CA ALA A 377 9.51 -15.25 5.02
C ALA A 377 9.94 -16.68 5.41
N SER A 378 9.07 -17.47 6.05
CA SER A 378 9.40 -18.84 6.44
C SER A 378 9.82 -19.70 5.23
N ARG A 379 10.86 -20.50 5.46
CA ARG A 379 11.35 -21.53 4.53
C ARG A 379 11.23 -22.93 5.13
N ARG A 380 10.51 -23.04 6.25
CA ARG A 380 10.37 -24.29 7.00
C ARG A 380 9.39 -25.23 6.30
N TRP A 381 9.58 -26.50 6.62
CA TRP A 381 8.70 -27.59 6.27
C TRP A 381 8.21 -28.22 7.57
N ILE A 382 6.90 -28.34 7.72
CA ILE A 382 6.26 -28.80 8.94
C ILE A 382 5.41 -30.04 8.64
N ARG A 383 5.37 -30.98 9.58
CA ARG A 383 4.54 -32.18 9.51
C ARG A 383 3.22 -32.04 10.28
N GLU A 384 3.16 -31.12 11.23
CA GLU A 384 1.98 -30.89 12.05
C GLU A 384 1.62 -29.40 12.04
N ILE A 385 0.47 -29.02 12.59
CA ILE A 385 0.14 -27.63 12.92
C ILE A 385 -0.80 -27.59 14.12
N LYS A 386 -0.55 -26.66 15.05
CA LYS A 386 -1.43 -26.45 16.21
C LYS A 386 -2.49 -25.41 15.86
N LEU A 387 -3.76 -25.78 16.02
CA LEU A 387 -4.92 -24.92 15.84
C LEU A 387 -5.78 -25.04 17.11
N GLY A 388 -5.61 -24.10 18.03
CA GLY A 388 -6.20 -24.21 19.35
C GLY A 388 -5.51 -25.29 20.18
N GLY A 389 -6.29 -25.98 21.01
CA GLY A 389 -5.82 -27.14 21.77
C GLY A 389 -5.56 -28.40 20.91
N VAL A 390 -5.69 -28.32 19.58
CA VAL A 390 -5.61 -29.48 18.67
C VAL A 390 -4.33 -29.41 17.84
N VAL A 391 -3.57 -30.51 17.84
CA VAL A 391 -2.44 -30.72 16.93
C VAL A 391 -2.92 -31.54 15.74
N GLU A 392 -2.74 -31.00 14.54
CA GLU A 392 -3.16 -31.61 13.29
C GLU A 392 -1.95 -32.21 12.57
N ASP A 393 -1.95 -33.53 12.33
CA ASP A 393 -0.95 -34.18 11.48
C ASP A 393 -1.28 -33.93 10.00
N LEU A 394 -0.31 -33.39 9.27
CA LEU A 394 -0.38 -33.11 7.85
C LEU A 394 -0.07 -34.37 7.02
N GLY A 395 0.45 -35.42 7.64
CA GLY A 395 0.83 -36.70 7.04
C GLY A 395 2.21 -36.70 6.38
N GLU A 396 2.73 -35.52 6.03
CA GLU A 396 4.02 -35.32 5.39
C GLU A 396 4.58 -33.91 5.70
N ASN A 397 5.87 -33.69 5.42
CA ASN A 397 6.47 -32.37 5.50
C ASN A 397 5.96 -31.46 4.37
N LEU A 398 5.30 -30.37 4.74
CA LEU A 398 4.69 -29.37 3.86
C LEU A 398 5.25 -27.96 4.13
N PRO A 399 5.31 -27.07 3.11
CA PRO A 399 5.81 -25.71 3.28
C PRO A 399 4.94 -24.92 4.26
N GLU A 400 5.58 -24.40 5.31
CA GLU A 400 4.87 -23.74 6.40
C GLU A 400 4.17 -22.44 5.98
N SER A 401 4.78 -21.64 5.11
CA SER A 401 4.32 -20.28 4.81
C SER A 401 2.82 -20.16 4.50
N TYR A 402 2.25 -21.13 3.76
CA TYR A 402 0.82 -21.13 3.40
C TYR A 402 -0.06 -21.55 4.58
N LEU A 403 0.36 -22.60 5.30
CA LEU A 403 -0.32 -23.12 6.48
C LEU A 403 -0.34 -22.08 7.61
N ALA A 404 0.77 -21.38 7.84
CA ALA A 404 0.90 -20.33 8.85
C ALA A 404 0.04 -19.11 8.50
N ALA A 405 0.09 -18.62 7.26
CA ALA A 405 -0.76 -17.52 6.80
C ALA A 405 -2.25 -17.83 7.03
N HIS A 406 -2.67 -19.05 6.72
CA HIS A 406 -4.03 -19.53 6.96
C HIS A 406 -4.39 -19.63 8.44
N ALA A 407 -3.52 -20.26 9.24
CA ALA A 407 -3.73 -20.42 10.68
C ALA A 407 -3.85 -19.07 11.39
N LEU A 408 -3.02 -18.09 11.02
CA LEU A 408 -3.10 -16.72 11.52
C LEU A 408 -4.42 -16.05 11.14
N THR A 409 -4.82 -16.13 9.87
CA THR A 409 -6.09 -15.59 9.39
C THR A 409 -7.26 -16.19 10.17
N LEU A 410 -7.27 -17.53 10.31
CA LEU A 410 -8.32 -18.26 11.01
C LEU A 410 -8.34 -17.92 12.51
N GLY A 411 -7.18 -17.74 13.13
CA GLY A 411 -7.04 -17.26 14.50
C GLY A 411 -7.70 -15.90 14.67
N VAL A 412 -7.38 -14.93 13.80
CA VAL A 412 -8.01 -13.60 13.83
C VAL A 412 -9.53 -13.68 13.65
N VAL A 413 -10.00 -14.48 12.68
CA VAL A 413 -11.45 -14.68 12.44
C VAL A 413 -12.13 -15.28 13.67
N ASN A 414 -11.54 -16.28 14.30
CA ASN A 414 -12.12 -16.92 15.49
C ASN A 414 -11.97 -16.04 16.76
N GLY A 415 -11.01 -15.12 16.76
CA GLY A 415 -10.76 -14.17 17.85
C GLY A 415 -11.67 -12.94 17.81
N HIS A 416 -12.19 -12.55 16.66
CA HIS A 416 -13.03 -11.35 16.49
C HIS A 416 -14.46 -11.69 16.01
N ALA A 417 -15.43 -10.81 16.25
CA ALA A 417 -16.75 -10.90 15.62
C ALA A 417 -16.68 -10.69 14.10
N ASP A 418 -17.60 -11.33 13.37
CA ASP A 418 -17.90 -11.01 11.98
C ASP A 418 -18.34 -9.54 11.88
N ASP A 419 -18.01 -8.87 10.77
CA ASP A 419 -18.21 -7.44 10.49
C ASP A 419 -17.17 -6.43 11.03
N ILE A 420 -15.87 -6.76 11.01
CA ILE A 420 -14.79 -5.75 11.15
C ILE A 420 -13.98 -5.61 9.87
N PRO A 421 -13.60 -4.39 9.42
CA PRO A 421 -12.66 -4.19 8.33
C PRO A 421 -11.29 -4.79 8.64
N ILE A 422 -10.73 -5.50 7.67
CA ILE A 422 -9.44 -6.17 7.80
C ILE A 422 -8.49 -5.70 6.71
N HIS A 423 -7.27 -5.35 7.10
CA HIS A 423 -6.15 -5.15 6.20
C HIS A 423 -5.16 -6.31 6.35
N VAL A 424 -4.73 -6.92 5.25
CA VAL A 424 -3.75 -8.02 5.28
C VAL A 424 -2.45 -7.51 4.72
N LEU A 425 -1.43 -7.45 5.58
CA LEU A 425 -0.13 -6.89 5.27
C LEU A 425 0.80 -7.92 4.63
N GLY A 426 1.20 -7.69 3.39
CA GLY A 426 2.33 -8.38 2.76
C GLY A 426 2.04 -9.75 2.14
N VAL A 427 0.88 -9.94 1.50
CA VAL A 427 0.54 -11.19 0.79
C VAL A 427 0.34 -10.93 -0.69
N GLY A 428 1.20 -11.53 -1.53
CA GLY A 428 1.09 -11.40 -2.99
C GLY A 428 1.05 -12.73 -3.74
N THR A 429 0.98 -13.85 -3.03
CA THR A 429 0.83 -15.17 -3.65
C THR A 429 -0.60 -15.34 -4.18
N PRO A 430 -0.81 -15.57 -5.49
CA PRO A 430 -2.15 -15.59 -6.09
C PRO A 430 -3.17 -16.51 -5.39
N ILE A 431 -2.81 -17.78 -5.13
CA ILE A 431 -3.72 -18.73 -4.49
C ILE A 431 -4.09 -18.31 -3.06
N LEU A 432 -3.16 -17.72 -2.30
CA LEU A 432 -3.44 -17.28 -0.93
C LEU A 432 -4.40 -16.09 -0.88
N ILE A 433 -4.36 -15.18 -1.87
CA ILE A 433 -5.34 -14.08 -1.95
C ILE A 433 -6.76 -14.64 -1.94
N MET A 434 -7.05 -15.60 -2.83
CA MET A 434 -8.35 -16.25 -2.87
C MET A 434 -8.72 -16.89 -1.54
N MET A 435 -7.81 -17.68 -0.96
CA MET A 435 -8.11 -18.46 0.23
C MET A 435 -8.29 -17.58 1.49
N ILE A 436 -7.56 -16.48 1.61
CA ILE A 436 -7.78 -15.46 2.64
C ILE A 436 -9.16 -14.82 2.43
N GLY A 437 -9.56 -14.55 1.19
CA GLY A 437 -10.89 -14.02 0.89
C GLY A 437 -12.03 -14.96 1.30
N PHE A 438 -11.81 -16.27 1.15
CA PHE A 438 -12.73 -17.29 1.67
C PHE A 438 -12.86 -17.24 3.20
N LEU A 439 -11.75 -17.06 3.91
CA LEU A 439 -11.75 -16.94 5.37
C LEU A 439 -12.45 -15.66 5.85
N LEU A 440 -12.12 -14.54 5.23
CA LEU A 440 -12.55 -13.19 5.62
C LEU A 440 -13.92 -12.78 5.05
N LYS A 441 -14.75 -13.72 4.58
CA LYS A 441 -16.07 -13.40 3.99
C LYS A 441 -16.98 -12.56 4.90
N GLY A 442 -16.84 -12.73 6.22
CA GLY A 442 -17.65 -12.03 7.23
C GLY A 442 -17.21 -10.59 7.48
N SER A 443 -16.04 -10.19 6.99
CA SER A 443 -15.52 -8.82 7.14
C SER A 443 -16.18 -7.86 6.14
N ARG A 444 -16.83 -6.77 6.58
CA ARG A 444 -17.43 -5.78 5.64
C ARG A 444 -16.47 -5.19 4.62
N ALA A 445 -15.19 -5.12 4.92
CA ALA A 445 -14.18 -4.58 4.03
C ALA A 445 -12.86 -5.29 4.23
N VAL A 446 -12.29 -5.83 3.16
CA VAL A 446 -10.95 -6.42 3.20
C VAL A 446 -10.07 -5.70 2.22
N SER A 447 -8.88 -5.34 2.66
CA SER A 447 -7.81 -4.85 1.78
C SER A 447 -6.56 -5.70 1.97
N ILE A 448 -5.83 -5.96 0.89
CA ILE A 448 -4.59 -6.73 0.92
C ILE A 448 -3.55 -5.97 0.15
N ASP A 449 -2.36 -5.77 0.72
CA ASP A 449 -1.23 -5.20 0.00
C ASP A 449 -0.11 -6.22 -0.19
N SER A 450 0.74 -5.96 -1.19
CA SER A 450 2.03 -6.62 -1.30
C SER A 450 2.97 -5.87 -2.22
N SER A 451 4.27 -5.93 -1.88
CA SER A 451 5.34 -5.55 -2.80
C SER A 451 5.72 -6.69 -3.77
N ALA A 452 5.23 -7.92 -3.51
CA ALA A 452 5.60 -9.11 -4.28
C ALA A 452 5.34 -8.97 -5.79
N PRO A 453 4.21 -8.41 -6.30
CA PRO A 453 4.00 -8.26 -7.76
C PRO A 453 5.13 -7.51 -8.47
N MET A 454 5.68 -6.47 -7.84
CA MET A 454 6.81 -5.69 -8.37
C MET A 454 8.14 -6.42 -8.20
N LEU A 455 8.40 -6.98 -7.01
CA LEU A 455 9.65 -7.72 -6.74
C LEU A 455 9.76 -8.96 -7.61
N ASP A 456 8.64 -9.66 -7.83
CA ASP A 456 8.55 -10.84 -8.67
C ASP A 456 8.71 -10.49 -10.15
N ALA A 457 8.12 -9.39 -10.61
CA ALA A 457 8.36 -8.90 -11.97
C ALA A 457 9.86 -8.71 -12.23
N PHE A 458 10.58 -8.14 -11.26
CA PHE A 458 12.03 -7.94 -11.31
C PHE A 458 12.82 -9.26 -11.24
N ASP A 459 12.42 -10.18 -10.36
CA ASP A 459 13.04 -11.49 -10.17
C ASP A 459 12.64 -12.53 -11.25
N GLY A 460 11.99 -12.09 -12.33
CA GLY A 460 11.63 -12.92 -13.46
C GLY A 460 10.52 -13.94 -13.17
N ARG A 461 9.51 -13.51 -12.41
CA ARG A 461 8.31 -14.28 -12.13
C ARG A 461 7.06 -13.59 -12.66
N ILE A 462 6.20 -14.39 -13.26
CA ILE A 462 4.97 -13.98 -13.92
C ILE A 462 3.80 -14.71 -13.25
N TYR A 463 2.69 -14.03 -13.03
CA TYR A 463 1.49 -14.62 -12.46
C TYR A 463 0.56 -15.12 -13.56
N GLY A 464 -0.30 -16.08 -13.26
CA GLY A 464 -1.25 -16.58 -14.25
C GLY A 464 -2.50 -17.17 -13.63
N THR A 465 -3.56 -17.24 -14.42
CA THR A 465 -4.87 -17.78 -14.06
C THR A 465 -5.35 -18.88 -15.00
N ARG A 466 -4.67 -19.15 -16.13
CA ARG A 466 -5.12 -20.10 -17.17
C ARG A 466 -5.20 -21.54 -16.68
N SER A 467 -4.15 -22.05 -16.04
CA SER A 467 -4.15 -23.41 -15.49
C SER A 467 -4.65 -23.41 -14.05
N ALA A 468 -4.11 -22.50 -13.23
CA ALA A 468 -4.51 -22.21 -11.86
C ALA A 468 -3.92 -20.84 -11.45
N PHE A 469 -4.22 -20.36 -10.25
CA PHE A 469 -3.60 -19.16 -9.67
C PHE A 469 -2.14 -19.41 -9.28
N LEU A 470 -1.23 -19.25 -10.24
CA LEU A 470 0.17 -19.62 -10.10
C LEU A 470 1.10 -18.41 -10.13
N LYS A 471 2.24 -18.59 -9.45
CA LYS A 471 3.43 -17.76 -9.58
C LYS A 471 4.51 -18.59 -10.28
N MET A 472 4.86 -18.20 -11.50
CA MET A 472 5.68 -19.01 -12.41
C MET A 472 7.03 -18.34 -12.68
N ARG A 473 8.10 -19.14 -12.80
CA ARG A 473 9.40 -18.64 -13.28
C ARG A 473 9.33 -18.44 -14.78
N MET A 474 9.67 -17.24 -15.27
CA MET A 474 9.44 -16.86 -16.66
C MET A 474 10.14 -17.76 -17.67
N TYR A 475 11.42 -18.11 -17.48
CA TYR A 475 12.13 -18.96 -18.44
C TYR A 475 11.63 -20.40 -18.45
N ARG A 476 11.20 -20.92 -17.30
CA ARG A 476 10.57 -22.23 -17.23
C ARG A 476 9.25 -22.21 -18.00
N LEU A 477 8.44 -21.16 -17.83
CA LEU A 477 7.20 -20.96 -18.58
C LEU A 477 7.46 -20.83 -20.10
N ALA A 478 8.44 -20.03 -20.52
CA ALA A 478 8.81 -19.90 -21.93
C ALA A 478 9.29 -21.23 -22.52
N ALA A 479 10.07 -22.03 -21.77
CA ALA A 479 10.49 -23.35 -22.21
C ALA A 479 9.30 -24.30 -22.42
N PHE A 480 8.30 -24.28 -21.52
CA PHE A 480 7.03 -24.99 -21.76
C PHE A 480 6.34 -24.53 -23.04
N CYS A 481 6.17 -23.22 -23.23
CA CYS A 481 5.54 -22.65 -24.43
C CYS A 481 6.25 -23.07 -25.73
N LEU A 482 7.59 -23.13 -25.74
CA LEU A 482 8.37 -23.53 -26.91
C LEU A 482 8.27 -25.03 -27.22
N ILE A 483 8.32 -25.88 -26.18
CA ILE A 483 8.25 -27.35 -26.32
C ILE A 483 6.85 -27.77 -26.76
N ASP A 484 5.82 -27.20 -26.12
CA ASP A 484 4.41 -27.54 -26.35
C ASP A 484 3.84 -26.82 -27.60
N ASP A 485 4.65 -26.01 -28.28
CA ASP A 485 4.26 -25.17 -29.42
C ASP A 485 3.01 -24.32 -29.14
N LEU A 486 2.97 -23.76 -27.94
CA LEU A 486 1.87 -22.97 -27.41
C LEU A 486 2.41 -21.64 -26.89
N PRO A 487 2.47 -20.60 -27.74
CA PRO A 487 2.92 -19.27 -27.37
C PRO A 487 2.27 -18.76 -26.08
N TYR A 488 3.04 -18.02 -25.28
CA TYR A 488 2.48 -17.39 -24.10
C TYR A 488 1.54 -16.25 -24.51
N GLU A 489 0.31 -16.30 -24.01
CA GLU A 489 -0.68 -15.26 -24.18
C GLU A 489 -1.28 -14.85 -22.84
N SER A 490 -1.63 -13.57 -22.73
CA SER A 490 -2.37 -13.03 -21.60
C SER A 490 -3.32 -11.94 -22.08
N ASP A 491 -4.47 -11.82 -21.41
CA ASP A 491 -5.46 -10.78 -21.67
C ASP A 491 -5.31 -9.56 -20.75
N THR A 492 -4.27 -9.51 -19.92
CA THR A 492 -4.04 -8.31 -19.12
C THR A 492 -3.67 -7.15 -20.06
N PRO A 493 -4.24 -5.95 -19.82
CA PRO A 493 -4.01 -4.80 -20.72
C PRO A 493 -2.53 -4.43 -20.78
N PHE A 494 -1.80 -4.62 -19.68
CA PHE A 494 -0.35 -4.39 -19.61
C PHE A 494 0.46 -5.33 -20.51
N PHE A 495 0.09 -6.61 -20.58
CA PHE A 495 0.75 -7.54 -21.50
C PHE A 495 0.42 -7.18 -22.94
N LYS A 496 -0.87 -6.97 -23.27
CA LYS A 496 -1.30 -6.63 -24.62
C LYS A 496 -0.66 -5.33 -25.13
N ALA A 497 -0.58 -4.30 -24.29
CA ALA A 497 0.05 -3.03 -24.65
C ALA A 497 1.56 -3.18 -24.90
N PHE A 498 2.25 -3.99 -24.08
CA PHE A 498 3.66 -4.26 -24.28
C PHE A 498 3.91 -5.09 -25.54
N GLU A 499 3.11 -6.15 -25.75
CA GLU A 499 3.21 -7.04 -26.91
C GLU A 499 2.92 -6.31 -28.22
N ALA A 500 2.04 -5.31 -28.21
CA ALA A 500 1.78 -4.45 -29.37
C ALA A 500 2.99 -3.57 -29.75
N LEU A 501 3.80 -3.16 -28.77
CA LEU A 501 5.01 -2.36 -28.98
C LEU A 501 6.23 -3.22 -29.29
N HIS A 502 6.32 -4.39 -28.65
CA HIS A 502 7.43 -5.33 -28.73
C HIS A 502 6.87 -6.73 -29.02
N PRO A 503 6.49 -7.03 -30.27
CA PRO A 503 5.84 -8.29 -30.61
C PRO A 503 6.80 -9.47 -30.45
N SER A 504 6.29 -10.58 -29.90
CA SER A 504 7.03 -11.82 -29.77
C SER A 504 6.98 -12.64 -31.06
N ASP A 505 8.12 -13.22 -31.41
CA ASP A 505 8.33 -14.18 -32.48
C ASP A 505 8.69 -15.55 -31.90
N TRP A 506 7.68 -16.22 -31.34
CA TRP A 506 7.83 -17.57 -30.75
C TRP A 506 8.26 -18.60 -31.79
N VAL A 507 7.76 -18.49 -33.03
CA VAL A 507 8.08 -19.43 -34.13
C VAL A 507 9.56 -19.30 -34.52
N GLY A 508 10.05 -18.07 -34.71
CA GLY A 508 11.46 -17.84 -35.02
C GLY A 508 12.37 -18.24 -33.87
N LEU A 509 12.01 -17.97 -32.62
CA LEU A 509 12.80 -18.44 -31.46
C LEU A 509 12.89 -19.96 -31.42
N ARG A 510 11.76 -20.65 -31.64
CA ARG A 510 11.68 -22.11 -31.68
C ARG A 510 12.58 -22.68 -32.78
N ALA A 511 12.60 -22.05 -33.96
CA ALA A 511 13.47 -22.42 -35.07
C ALA A 511 14.96 -22.20 -34.75
N VAL A 512 15.32 -21.02 -34.22
CA VAL A 512 16.72 -20.67 -33.86
C VAL A 512 17.28 -21.63 -32.80
N LEU A 513 16.45 -22.02 -31.82
CA LEU A 513 16.84 -22.93 -30.76
C LEU A 513 16.73 -24.42 -31.16
N GLY A 514 16.13 -24.75 -32.30
CA GLY A 514 15.87 -26.13 -32.71
C GLY A 514 14.96 -26.90 -31.76
N VAL A 515 14.02 -26.23 -31.07
CA VAL A 515 13.15 -26.85 -30.07
C VAL A 515 12.06 -27.70 -30.73
N ASN A 516 11.80 -28.88 -30.17
CA ASN A 516 10.68 -29.75 -30.51
C ASN A 516 10.06 -30.37 -29.24
N ALA A 517 9.02 -31.18 -29.40
CA ALA A 517 8.26 -31.79 -28.30
C ALA A 517 9.09 -32.72 -27.37
N THR A 518 10.28 -33.14 -27.81
CA THR A 518 11.20 -34.01 -27.05
C THR A 518 12.41 -33.28 -26.47
N SER A 519 12.54 -31.97 -26.72
CA SER A 519 13.64 -31.17 -26.18
C SER A 519 13.67 -31.16 -24.65
N ASP A 520 14.86 -31.19 -24.06
CA ASP A 520 15.00 -31.10 -22.61
C ASP A 520 14.64 -29.69 -22.11
N ARG A 521 13.70 -29.62 -21.17
CA ARG A 521 13.22 -28.35 -20.63
C ARG A 521 14.31 -27.58 -19.88
N GLY A 522 15.18 -28.30 -19.16
CA GLY A 522 16.26 -27.69 -18.38
C GLY A 522 17.29 -27.01 -19.28
N GLU A 523 17.64 -27.65 -20.39
CA GLU A 523 18.54 -27.09 -21.41
C GLU A 523 17.97 -25.83 -22.07
N ILE A 524 16.70 -25.86 -22.46
CA ILE A 524 16.02 -24.67 -23.02
C ILE A 524 15.95 -23.54 -21.98
N GLU A 525 15.56 -23.84 -20.73
CA GLU A 525 15.54 -22.84 -19.66
C GLU A 525 16.92 -22.22 -19.43
N ALA A 526 17.98 -23.04 -19.39
CA ALA A 526 19.35 -22.59 -19.20
C ALA A 526 19.81 -21.70 -20.35
N ARG A 527 19.45 -22.04 -21.59
CA ARG A 527 19.79 -21.24 -22.78
C ARG A 527 19.07 -19.89 -22.78
N LEU A 528 17.77 -19.86 -22.48
CA LEU A 528 17.02 -18.60 -22.37
C LEU A 528 17.59 -17.71 -21.25
N ARG A 529 18.10 -18.30 -20.18
CA ARG A 529 18.72 -17.55 -19.07
C ARG A 529 20.06 -16.92 -19.46
N SER A 530 20.89 -17.63 -20.22
CA SER A 530 22.23 -17.15 -20.60
C SER A 530 22.22 -16.18 -21.78
N ASP A 531 21.30 -16.35 -22.74
CA ASP A 531 21.27 -15.59 -23.99
C ASP A 531 20.17 -14.52 -24.00
N GLN A 532 20.40 -13.43 -23.26
CA GLN A 532 19.41 -12.35 -23.13
C GLN A 532 19.21 -11.54 -24.42
N ALA A 533 20.20 -11.55 -25.32
CA ALA A 533 20.07 -10.91 -26.64
C ALA A 533 19.02 -11.66 -27.48
N LEU A 534 19.11 -12.99 -27.52
CA LEU A 534 18.12 -13.84 -28.17
C LEU A 534 16.72 -13.67 -27.56
N VAL A 535 16.62 -13.69 -26.23
CA VAL A 535 15.33 -13.50 -25.53
C VAL A 535 14.73 -12.14 -25.85
N ARG A 536 15.52 -11.05 -25.81
CA ARG A 536 15.03 -9.70 -26.14
C ARG A 536 14.58 -9.58 -27.60
N ALA A 537 15.28 -10.25 -28.52
CA ALA A 537 14.96 -10.19 -29.94
C ALA A 537 13.65 -10.91 -30.29
N HIS A 538 13.35 -12.04 -29.64
CA HIS A 538 12.19 -12.86 -30.01
C HIS A 538 11.05 -12.90 -29.00
N ILE A 539 11.29 -12.81 -27.70
CA ILE A 539 10.24 -12.88 -26.67
C ILE A 539 10.47 -11.77 -25.62
N PRO A 540 10.40 -10.49 -26.03
CA PRO A 540 10.84 -9.35 -25.21
C PRO A 540 10.16 -9.28 -23.84
N PHE A 541 8.92 -9.76 -23.70
CA PHE A 541 8.24 -9.82 -22.40
C PHE A 541 8.92 -10.77 -21.40
N PHE A 542 9.83 -11.65 -21.85
CA PHE A 542 10.62 -12.60 -21.06
C PHE A 542 12.08 -12.13 -20.82
N THR A 543 12.49 -10.96 -21.30
CA THR A 543 13.84 -10.41 -21.04
C THR A 543 14.11 -10.17 -19.54
N ARG A 544 15.31 -10.46 -19.06
CA ARG A 544 15.71 -10.14 -17.67
C ARG A 544 15.67 -8.63 -17.46
N LEU A 545 14.95 -8.18 -16.42
CA LEU A 545 14.96 -6.77 -16.05
C LEU A 545 16.33 -6.34 -15.52
N THR A 546 16.72 -5.11 -15.85
CA THR A 546 17.96 -4.48 -15.37
C THR A 546 17.66 -3.09 -14.79
N SER A 547 18.65 -2.47 -14.15
CA SER A 547 18.59 -1.08 -13.67
C SER A 547 18.92 -0.04 -14.75
N SER A 548 19.05 -0.46 -16.01
CA SER A 548 19.34 0.41 -17.15
C SER A 548 18.29 1.52 -17.31
N SER A 549 18.73 2.66 -17.86
CA SER A 549 17.89 3.79 -18.25
C SER A 549 17.25 3.64 -19.64
N ASP A 550 17.51 2.54 -20.34
CA ASP A 550 16.88 2.21 -21.63
C ASP A 550 15.33 2.18 -21.47
N PRO A 551 14.57 2.97 -22.26
CA PRO A 551 13.11 3.03 -22.21
C PRO A 551 12.43 1.66 -22.24
N PHE A 552 13.01 0.70 -22.98
CA PHE A 552 12.50 -0.67 -23.04
C PHE A 552 12.38 -1.30 -21.64
N PHE A 553 13.37 -1.12 -20.77
CA PHE A 553 13.33 -1.72 -19.43
C PHE A 553 12.33 -1.02 -18.51
N TRP A 554 12.06 0.28 -18.75
CA TRP A 554 10.98 0.97 -18.05
C TRP A 554 9.62 0.41 -18.47
N GLU A 555 9.38 0.29 -19.78
CA GLU A 555 8.14 -0.29 -20.34
C GLU A 555 7.93 -1.73 -19.86
N LEU A 556 8.97 -2.56 -19.93
CA LEU A 556 8.92 -3.96 -19.45
C LEU A 556 8.63 -4.03 -17.95
N ARG A 557 9.20 -3.11 -17.15
CA ARG A 557 8.96 -3.04 -15.71
C ARG A 557 7.51 -2.71 -15.41
N VAL A 558 6.94 -1.72 -16.09
CA VAL A 558 5.52 -1.37 -15.96
C VAL A 558 4.63 -2.51 -16.43
N ALA A 559 4.95 -3.11 -17.58
CA ALA A 559 4.17 -4.19 -18.17
C ALA A 559 4.10 -5.42 -17.25
N ARG A 560 5.23 -5.90 -16.73
CA ARG A 560 5.25 -7.07 -15.84
C ARG A 560 4.63 -6.81 -14.47
N ALA A 561 4.98 -5.69 -13.83
CA ALA A 561 4.38 -5.34 -12.54
C ALA A 561 2.87 -5.11 -12.69
N GLY A 562 2.47 -4.45 -13.78
CA GLY A 562 1.10 -4.24 -14.22
C GLY A 562 0.33 -5.55 -14.40
N HIS A 563 0.89 -6.47 -15.18
CA HIS A 563 0.34 -7.79 -15.43
C HIS A 563 0.16 -8.58 -14.12
N ASN A 564 1.20 -8.69 -13.28
CA ASN A 564 1.12 -9.41 -12.01
C ASN A 564 0.03 -8.85 -11.09
N TYR A 565 -0.10 -7.52 -10.98
CA TYR A 565 -1.18 -6.92 -10.21
C TYR A 565 -2.56 -7.19 -10.83
N CYS A 566 -2.69 -7.12 -12.16
CA CYS A 566 -3.99 -7.35 -12.83
C CYS A 566 -4.55 -8.72 -12.47
N ILE A 567 -3.69 -9.75 -12.47
CA ILE A 567 -4.05 -11.11 -12.03
C ILE A 567 -4.54 -11.12 -10.58
N LEU A 568 -3.86 -10.43 -9.66
CA LEU A 568 -4.32 -10.36 -8.27
C LEU A 568 -5.64 -9.61 -8.12
N ARG A 569 -5.84 -8.51 -8.86
CA ARG A 569 -7.10 -7.77 -8.89
C ARG A 569 -8.26 -8.64 -9.38
N GLU A 570 -8.05 -9.42 -10.45
CA GLU A 570 -9.06 -10.35 -10.98
C GLU A 570 -9.49 -11.39 -9.94
N ILE A 571 -8.53 -11.96 -9.19
CA ILE A 571 -8.82 -12.91 -8.11
C ILE A 571 -9.69 -12.23 -7.04
N VAL A 572 -9.30 -11.03 -6.62
CA VAL A 572 -10.06 -10.21 -5.66
C VAL A 572 -11.47 -9.92 -6.16
N GLU A 573 -11.65 -9.56 -7.44
CA GLU A 573 -12.97 -9.34 -8.03
C GLU A 573 -13.84 -10.61 -8.01
N HIS A 574 -13.24 -11.78 -8.26
CA HIS A 574 -13.94 -13.05 -8.20
C HIS A 574 -14.41 -13.41 -6.79
N VAL A 575 -13.61 -13.13 -5.76
CA VAL A 575 -14.03 -13.24 -4.35
C VAL A 575 -15.18 -12.26 -4.08
N ARG A 576 -15.00 -10.98 -4.46
CA ARG A 576 -15.96 -9.90 -4.24
C ARG A 576 -17.35 -10.18 -4.84
N ARG A 577 -17.42 -10.81 -6.02
CA ARG A 577 -18.70 -11.17 -6.68
C ARG A 577 -19.44 -12.32 -5.98
N ARG A 578 -18.75 -13.10 -5.14
CA ARG A 578 -19.28 -14.34 -4.55
C ARG A 578 -19.41 -14.27 -3.03
N ARG A 579 -18.80 -13.29 -2.36
CA ARG A 579 -18.72 -13.23 -0.89
C ARG A 579 -20.06 -13.29 -0.16
N ASP A 580 -21.14 -12.80 -0.78
CA ASP A 580 -22.48 -12.79 -0.20
C ASP A 580 -23.28 -14.07 -0.53
N ASN A 581 -22.75 -14.95 -1.38
CA ASN A 581 -23.31 -16.25 -1.71
C ASN A 581 -22.30 -17.34 -1.31
N TRP A 582 -22.42 -17.81 -0.06
CA TRP A 582 -21.48 -18.76 0.51
C TRP A 582 -21.33 -20.06 -0.30
N PRO A 583 -22.40 -20.75 -0.70
CA PRO A 583 -22.28 -21.93 -1.55
C PRO A 583 -21.48 -21.66 -2.84
N ALA A 584 -21.72 -20.51 -3.49
CA ALA A 584 -21.00 -20.15 -4.71
C ALA A 584 -19.52 -19.82 -4.46
N LEU A 585 -19.20 -19.11 -3.37
CA LEU A 585 -17.81 -18.83 -2.97
C LEU A 585 -17.07 -20.12 -2.64
N LYS A 586 -17.69 -21.03 -1.86
CA LYS A 586 -17.10 -22.32 -1.49
C LYS A 586 -16.85 -23.20 -2.71
N ALA A 587 -17.85 -23.40 -3.55
CA ALA A 587 -17.72 -24.22 -4.76
C ALA A 587 -16.63 -23.69 -5.71
N TRP A 588 -16.55 -22.36 -5.87
CA TRP A 588 -15.49 -21.74 -6.67
C TRP A 588 -14.10 -21.92 -6.04
N THR A 589 -13.95 -21.71 -4.73
CA THR A 589 -12.68 -21.94 -4.03
C THR A 589 -12.22 -23.39 -4.15
N GLU A 590 -13.13 -24.36 -3.99
CA GLU A 590 -12.83 -25.80 -4.15
C GLU A 590 -12.36 -26.11 -5.58
N ALA A 591 -13.03 -25.55 -6.59
CA ALA A 591 -12.63 -25.74 -7.99
C ALA A 591 -11.24 -25.15 -8.29
N GLU A 592 -10.93 -23.95 -7.78
CA GLU A 592 -9.62 -23.33 -7.98
C GLU A 592 -8.51 -24.05 -7.20
N ILE A 593 -8.80 -24.61 -6.03
CA ILE A 593 -7.87 -25.49 -5.32
C ILE A 593 -7.60 -26.75 -6.14
N ALA A 594 -8.63 -27.42 -6.67
CA ALA A 594 -8.45 -28.60 -7.51
C ALA A 594 -7.59 -28.30 -8.75
N ARG A 595 -7.82 -27.15 -9.40
CA ARG A 595 -6.98 -26.66 -10.50
C ARG A 595 -5.53 -26.43 -10.06
N TYR A 596 -5.32 -25.80 -8.89
CA TYR A 596 -3.99 -25.59 -8.33
C TYR A 596 -3.29 -26.90 -7.98
N VAL A 597 -4.02 -27.90 -7.47
CA VAL A 597 -3.47 -29.24 -7.19
C VAL A 597 -3.01 -29.93 -8.48
N ALA A 598 -3.79 -29.80 -9.56
CA ALA A 598 -3.45 -30.39 -10.85
C ALA A 598 -2.23 -29.74 -11.53
N ALA A 599 -2.00 -28.44 -11.32
CA ALA A 599 -0.97 -27.68 -12.03
C ALA A 599 0.25 -27.28 -11.18
N GLY A 600 0.10 -27.23 -9.86
CA GLY A 600 1.08 -26.74 -8.91
C GLY A 600 2.18 -27.76 -8.59
N ALA A 601 3.26 -27.28 -7.97
CA ALA A 601 4.29 -28.17 -7.45
C ALA A 601 3.69 -29.08 -6.34
N PRO A 602 3.92 -30.42 -6.34
CA PRO A 602 3.17 -31.36 -5.52
C PRO A 602 3.07 -31.00 -4.03
N LYS A 603 4.19 -30.61 -3.42
CA LYS A 603 4.21 -30.23 -2.00
C LYS A 603 3.46 -28.93 -1.69
N TRP A 604 3.50 -27.97 -2.60
CA TRP A 604 2.77 -26.70 -2.45
C TRP A 604 1.27 -26.90 -2.71
N ALA A 605 0.93 -27.73 -3.70
CA ALA A 605 -0.45 -28.17 -3.95
C ALA A 605 -1.05 -28.83 -2.71
N ARG A 606 -0.33 -29.78 -2.11
CA ARG A 606 -0.78 -30.46 -0.89
C ARG A 606 -0.89 -29.51 0.31
N ALA A 607 0.00 -28.53 0.44
CA ALA A 607 -0.12 -27.49 1.47
C ALA A 607 -1.37 -26.64 1.30
N VAL A 608 -1.71 -26.23 0.07
CA VAL A 608 -2.96 -25.50 -0.23
C VAL A 608 -4.17 -26.33 0.16
N GLU A 609 -4.23 -27.58 -0.31
CA GLU A 609 -5.32 -28.51 -0.02
C GLU A 609 -5.49 -28.72 1.49
N LYS A 610 -4.41 -29.05 2.21
CA LYS A 610 -4.43 -29.20 3.67
C LYS A 610 -4.83 -27.92 4.39
N SER A 611 -4.33 -26.77 3.95
CA SER A 611 -4.72 -25.49 4.54
C SER A 611 -6.21 -25.21 4.39
N PHE A 612 -6.84 -25.67 3.30
CA PHE A 612 -8.28 -25.54 3.10
C PHE A 612 -9.09 -26.57 3.92
N GLU A 613 -8.68 -27.84 3.93
CA GLU A 613 -9.29 -28.89 4.76
C GLU A 613 -9.34 -28.47 6.24
N LEU A 614 -8.21 -27.95 6.75
CA LEU A 614 -8.09 -27.49 8.13
C LEU A 614 -9.01 -26.31 8.43
N VAL A 615 -9.16 -25.38 7.48
CA VAL A 615 -10.10 -24.27 7.62
C VAL A 615 -11.53 -24.79 7.70
N ILE A 616 -11.94 -25.72 6.84
CA ILE A 616 -13.29 -26.30 6.89
C ILE A 616 -13.53 -27.01 8.23
N LYS A 617 -12.53 -27.76 8.72
CA LYS A 617 -12.59 -28.50 9.98
C LYS A 617 -12.67 -27.59 11.22
N HIS A 618 -11.88 -26.51 11.24
CA HIS A 618 -11.68 -25.66 12.43
C HIS A 618 -12.43 -24.34 12.42
N LYS A 619 -13.17 -24.04 11.34
CA LYS A 619 -14.14 -22.94 11.34
C LYS A 619 -15.41 -23.39 12.08
N LEU A 620 -15.22 -23.67 13.37
CA LEU A 620 -16.23 -23.98 14.37
C LEU A 620 -16.65 -22.67 15.04
N VAL A 621 -17.64 -21.96 14.49
CA VAL A 621 -18.61 -21.16 15.25
C VAL A 621 -19.92 -21.12 14.47
N ASP A 622 -20.85 -21.98 14.90
CA ASP A 622 -22.29 -21.78 15.06
C ASP A 622 -22.98 -20.69 14.22
N GLY A 623 -23.76 -21.10 13.22
CA GLY A 623 -24.75 -20.23 12.55
C GLY A 623 -24.82 -20.30 11.02
N LEU A 624 -24.29 -21.35 10.38
CA LEU A 624 -24.27 -21.47 8.91
C LEU A 624 -24.84 -22.79 8.36
N ASP A 625 -25.62 -23.50 9.17
CA ASP A 625 -26.63 -24.45 8.65
C ASP A 625 -27.97 -23.73 8.50
#